data_AF-A0AA42ZSM1-F1
#
_entry.id   AF-A0AA42ZSM1-F1
#
_cell.length_a   1.000
_cell.length_b   1.000
_cell.length_c   1.000
_cell.angle_alpha   90.00
_cell.angle_beta   90.00
_cell.angle_gamma   90.00
#
_symmetry.space_group_name_H-M   'P 1'
#
loop_
_entity.id
_entity.type
_entity.pdbx_description
1 polymer ?
#
loop_
_entity_poly.entity_id
_entity_poly.type
_entity_poly.pdbx_seq_one_letter_code
_entity_poly.pdbx_strand_id
1 'polypeptide(L)'
;MPQIKFTDQAIARLKPAGTTVWYSDQMKEGLRLAVGQKSKTFYFSKRHPQAGKVLTIKIGRHPALSVSAARRRAEKLFSDIEQGNDPTAE
;
A
#
# COMPACT_ATOMS: atom_id res chain seq x y z
N MET A 1 7.04 -11.93 1.23
CA MET A 1 6.40 -10.81 1.96
C MET A 1 5.20 -11.35 2.72
N PRO A 2 5.08 -11.18 4.05
CA PRO A 2 3.91 -11.63 4.80
C PRO A 2 2.61 -11.03 4.27
N GLN A 3 1.57 -11.85 4.13
CA GLN A 3 0.22 -11.41 3.80
C GLN A 3 -0.66 -11.48 5.05
N ILE A 4 -1.40 -10.40 5.33
CA ILE A 4 -2.38 -10.34 6.42
C ILE A 4 -3.63 -9.62 5.94
N LYS A 5 -4.78 -9.93 6.53
CA LYS A 5 -5.98 -9.12 6.36
C LYS A 5 -5.78 -7.77 7.06
N PHE A 6 -5.70 -6.68 6.31
CA PHE A 6 -5.58 -5.36 6.93
C PHE A 6 -6.89 -5.02 7.65
N THR A 7 -6.75 -4.73 8.94
CA THR A 7 -7.74 -4.08 9.79
C THR A 7 -6.98 -3.08 10.65
N ASP A 8 -7.61 -2.00 11.09
CA ASP A 8 -6.93 -0.99 11.91
C ASP A 8 -6.37 -1.63 13.20
N GLN A 9 -7.10 -2.59 13.79
CA GLN A 9 -6.61 -3.36 14.94
C GLN A 9 -5.40 -4.26 14.61
N ALA A 10 -5.44 -5.00 13.50
CA ALA A 10 -4.33 -5.88 13.11
C ALA A 10 -3.07 -5.07 12.83
N ILE A 11 -3.21 -3.95 12.11
CA ILE A 11 -2.11 -3.04 11.82
C ILE A 11 -1.58 -2.39 13.09
N ALA A 12 -2.45 -1.94 14.00
CA ALA A 12 -2.03 -1.35 15.27
C ALA A 12 -1.16 -2.32 16.09
N ARG A 13 -1.49 -3.62 16.09
CA ARG A 13 -0.73 -4.66 16.81
C ARG A 13 0.62 -5.02 16.19
N LEU A 14 0.88 -4.66 14.94
CA LEU A 14 2.18 -4.92 14.31
C LEU A 14 3.28 -4.17 15.07
N LYS A 15 4.28 -4.91 15.54
CA LYS A 15 5.44 -4.32 16.20
C LYS A 15 6.50 -3.96 15.15
N PRO A 16 7.16 -2.81 15.29
CA PRO A 16 8.33 -2.52 14.47
C PRO A 16 9.42 -3.56 14.74
N ALA A 17 10.09 -4.01 13.67
CA ALA A 17 11.35 -4.74 13.80
C ALA A 17 12.53 -3.76 13.74
N GLY A 18 13.75 -4.26 13.93
CA GLY A 18 14.97 -3.47 13.73
C GLY A 18 15.10 -2.89 12.31
N THR A 19 14.40 -3.48 11.34
CA THR A 19 14.33 -3.06 9.93
C THR A 19 12.87 -2.85 9.49
N THR A 20 12.68 -2.20 8.34
CA THR A 20 11.34 -2.03 7.75
C THR A 20 10.79 -3.36 7.26
N VAL A 21 9.66 -3.79 7.81
CA VAL A 21 8.96 -5.01 7.38
C VAL A 21 7.79 -4.63 6.49
N TRP A 22 7.71 -5.27 5.32
CA TRP A 22 6.63 -5.04 4.37
C TRP A 22 5.55 -6.12 4.53
N TYR A 23 4.29 -5.69 4.57
CA TYR A 23 3.12 -6.56 4.60
C TYR A 23 2.25 -6.28 3.38
N SER A 24 1.55 -7.30 2.86
CA SER A 24 0.55 -7.16 1.81
C SER A 24 -0.85 -7.41 2.37
N ASP A 25 -1.85 -6.66 1.86
CA ASP A 25 -3.25 -6.88 2.20
C ASP A 25 -3.79 -8.11 1.48
N GLN A 26 -4.57 -8.93 2.18
CA GLN A 26 -5.27 -10.07 1.58
C GLN A 26 -6.51 -9.67 0.77
N MET A 27 -7.07 -8.47 1.03
CA MET A 27 -8.34 -8.05 0.40
C MET A 27 -8.13 -7.17 -0.84
N LYS A 28 -7.06 -6.38 -0.90
CA LYS A 28 -6.73 -5.54 -2.06
C LYS A 28 -5.34 -5.86 -2.57
N GLU A 29 -5.25 -6.48 -3.73
CA GLU A 29 -3.99 -6.73 -4.40
C GLU A 29 -3.23 -5.42 -4.64
N GLY A 30 -1.90 -5.47 -4.50
CA GLY A 30 -1.03 -4.31 -4.66
C GLY A 30 -1.00 -3.37 -3.45
N LEU A 31 -1.97 -3.44 -2.53
CA LEU A 31 -1.93 -2.68 -1.28
C LEU A 31 -0.92 -3.30 -0.31
N ARG A 32 0.04 -2.48 0.11
CA ARG A 32 1.16 -2.85 0.97
C ARG A 32 1.26 -1.91 2.17
N LEU A 33 1.84 -2.39 3.26
CA LEU A 33 2.16 -1.61 4.45
C LEU A 33 3.63 -1.78 4.79
N ALA A 34 4.37 -0.68 4.82
CA ALA A 34 5.71 -0.60 5.37
C ALA A 34 5.63 -0.29 6.86
N VAL A 35 6.04 -1.24 7.70
CA VAL A 35 6.16 -1.09 9.15
C VAL A 35 7.63 -0.81 9.47
N GLY A 36 7.96 0.48 9.58
CA GLY A 36 9.25 0.93 10.06
C GLY A 36 9.24 1.18 11.56
N GLN A 37 10.40 1.53 12.13
CA GLN A 37 10.58 1.72 13.58
C GLN A 37 9.58 2.71 14.21
N LYS A 38 9.24 3.79 13.48
CA LYS A 38 8.38 4.88 13.98
C LYS A 38 7.04 4.99 13.28
N SER A 39 6.87 4.36 12.12
CA SER A 39 5.76 4.65 11.21
C SER A 39 5.25 3.43 10.49
N LYS A 40 3.94 3.40 10.27
CA LYS A 40 3.23 2.41 9.44
C LYS A 40 2.65 3.14 8.24
N THR A 41 3.22 2.92 7.05
CA THR A 41 2.91 3.68 5.84
C THR A 41 2.33 2.75 4.78
N PHE A 42 1.17 3.10 4.23
CA PHE A 42 0.54 2.40 3.13
C PHE A 42 1.17 2.79 1.79
N TYR A 43 1.38 1.78 0.97
CA TYR A 43 1.86 1.90 -0.40
C TYR A 43 0.95 1.09 -1.32
N PHE A 44 0.84 1.52 -2.58
CA PHE A 44 0.23 0.73 -3.65
C PHE A 44 1.31 0.39 -4.66
N SER A 45 1.47 -0.89 -5.00
CA SER A 45 2.41 -1.32 -6.02
C SER A 45 1.68 -2.07 -7.13
N LYS A 46 1.91 -1.67 -8.38
CA LYS A 46 1.30 -2.30 -9.56
C LYS A 46 2.18 -2.13 -10.79
N ARG A 47 2.17 -3.13 -11.68
CA ARG A 47 2.84 -3.03 -12.98
C ARG A 47 2.02 -2.15 -13.91
N HIS A 48 2.65 -1.12 -14.47
CA HIS A 48 2.04 -0.29 -15.50
C HIS A 48 1.95 -1.10 -16.81
N PRO A 49 0.76 -1.25 -17.40
CA PRO A 49 0.56 -2.14 -18.54
C PRO A 49 1.34 -1.69 -19.79
N GLN A 50 1.42 -0.38 -20.05
CA GLN A 50 2.10 0.16 -21.23
C GLN A 50 3.61 0.38 -21.03
N ALA A 51 4.03 0.96 -19.90
CA ALA A 51 5.44 1.22 -19.63
C ALA A 51 6.23 -0.05 -19.24
N GLY A 52 5.55 -1.14 -18.85
CA GLY A 52 6.18 -2.39 -18.43
C GLY A 52 6.88 -2.35 -17.06
N LYS A 53 6.85 -1.19 -16.37
CA LYS A 53 7.53 -0.91 -15.10
C LYS A 53 6.61 -1.16 -13.91
N VAL A 54 7.15 -1.46 -12.73
CA VAL A 54 6.37 -1.52 -11.49
C VAL A 54 6.35 -0.13 -10.84
N LEU A 55 5.17 0.46 -10.74
CA LEU A 55 4.95 1.69 -9.99
C LEU A 55 4.72 1.36 -8.52
N THR A 56 5.31 2.14 -7.63
CA THR A 56 5.07 2.06 -6.19
C THR A 56 4.75 3.45 -5.65
N ILE A 57 3.53 3.62 -5.16
CA ILE A 57 2.95 4.91 -4.82
C ILE A 57 2.64 4.93 -3.33
N LYS A 58 3.12 5.96 -2.63
CA LYS A 58 2.80 6.16 -1.21
C LYS A 58 1.37 6.69 -1.07
N ILE A 59 0.51 5.94 -0.38
CA ILE A 59 -0.92 6.29 -0.22
C ILE A 59 -1.15 7.18 1.00
N GLY A 60 -0.43 6.92 2.09
CA GLY A 60 -0.59 7.64 3.36
C GLY A 60 -0.11 6.83 4.57
N ARG A 61 -0.27 7.38 5.79
CA ARG A 61 0.26 6.79 7.02
C ARG A 61 -0.86 6.43 8.00
N HIS A 62 -0.78 5.26 8.62
CA HIS A 62 -1.66 4.87 9.72
C HIS A 62 -1.17 5.52 11.04
N PRO A 63 -2.07 6.01 11.95
CA PRO A 63 -3.53 5.92 11.89
C PRO A 63 -4.24 7.09 11.17
N ALA A 64 -3.50 8.10 10.69
CA ALA A 64 -4.09 9.24 9.98
C ALA A 64 -4.89 8.83 8.73
N LEU A 65 -4.51 7.73 8.08
CA LEU A 65 -5.26 7.06 7.04
C LEU A 65 -5.75 5.70 7.57
N SER A 66 -7.06 5.49 7.57
CA SER A 66 -7.66 4.20 7.93
C SER A 66 -7.43 3.15 6.84
N VAL A 67 -7.56 1.87 7.19
CA VAL A 67 -7.47 0.78 6.21
C VAL A 67 -8.51 0.90 5.10
N SER A 68 -9.75 1.27 5.44
CA SER A 68 -10.82 1.43 4.48
C SER A 68 -10.53 2.56 3.48
N ALA A 69 -9.99 3.69 3.96
CA ALA A 69 -9.56 4.79 3.11
C ALA A 69 -8.36 4.40 2.24
N ALA A 70 -7.39 3.66 2.78
CA ALA A 70 -6.25 3.15 2.04
C ALA A 70 -6.67 2.21 0.90
N ARG A 71 -7.63 1.30 1.14
CA ARG A 71 -8.21 0.44 0.09
C ARG A 71 -8.91 1.23 -0.99
N ARG A 72 -9.74 2.21 -0.62
CA ARG A 72 -10.42 3.10 -1.60
C ARG A 72 -9.43 3.85 -2.47
N ARG A 73 -8.33 4.36 -1.90
CA ARG A 73 -7.27 5.02 -2.68
C ARG A 73 -6.52 4.04 -3.58
N ALA A 74 -6.23 2.83 -3.09
CA ALA A 74 -5.62 1.78 -3.90
C ALA A 74 -6.53 1.33 -5.06
N GLU A 75 -7.85 1.32 -4.88
CA GLU A 75 -8.81 1.06 -5.96
C GLU A 75 -8.71 2.11 -7.07
N LYS A 76 -8.69 3.40 -6.69
CA LYS A 76 -8.53 4.49 -7.65
C LYS A 76 -7.21 4.36 -8.44
N LEU A 77 -6.10 4.21 -7.73
CA LEU A 77 -4.79 4.01 -8.35
C LEU A 77 -4.73 2.76 -9.23
N PHE A 78 -5.45 1.69 -8.84
CA PHE A 78 -5.55 0.49 -9.66
C PHE A 78 -6.20 0.80 -11.01
N SER A 79 -7.35 1.49 -11.00
CA SER A 79 -8.08 1.88 -12.20
C SER A 79 -7.28 2.87 -13.05
N ASP A 80 -6.64 3.86 -12.44
CA ASP A 80 -5.84 4.85 -13.16
C ASP A 80 -4.66 4.20 -13.89
N ILE A 81 -3.93 3.30 -13.21
CA ILE A 81 -2.80 2.58 -13.81
C ILE A 81 -3.27 1.57 -14.87
N GLU A 82 -4.43 0.92 -14.71
CA GLU A 82 -5.00 0.06 -15.77
C GLU A 82 -5.26 0.85 -17.06
N GLN A 83 -5.73 2.10 -16.92
CA GLN A 83 -6.00 2.97 -18.07
C GLN A 83 -4.71 3.48 -18.74
N GLY A 84 -3.53 3.16 -18.18
CA GLY A 84 -2.24 3.59 -18.70
C GLY A 84 -1.82 4.97 -18.21
N ASN A 85 -2.48 5.52 -17.18
CA ASN A 85 -2.02 6.73 -16.53
C ASN A 85 -0.89 6.38 -15.54
N ASP A 86 0.14 7.22 -15.50
CA ASP A 86 1.21 7.11 -14.52
C ASP A 86 1.04 8.19 -13.43
N PRO A 87 0.52 7.85 -12.23
CA PRO A 87 0.35 8.81 -11.15
C PRO A 87 1.67 9.21 -10.47
N THR A 88 2.81 8.66 -10.90
CA THR A 88 4.15 9.01 -10.39
C THR A 88 4.91 9.95 -11.30
N ALA A 89 4.38 10.27 -12.48
CA ALA A 89 5.04 11.11 -13.48
C ALA A 89 4.91 12.63 -13.22
N GLU A 90 4.75 13.04 -11.95
CA GLU A 90 4.73 14.45 -11.54
C GLU A 90 6.15 15.04 -11.42
#